data_AF-A0A1C4Y430-F1
#
_entry.id   AF-A0A1C4Y430-F1
#
_cell.length_a   1.000
_cell.length_b   1.000
_cell.length_c   1.000
_cell.angle_alpha   90.00
_cell.angle_beta   90.00
_cell.angle_gamma   90.00
#
_symmetry.space_group_name_H-M   'P 1'
#
loop_
_entity.id
_entity.type
_entity.pdbx_description
1 polymer ?
#
loop_
_entity_poly.entity_id
_entity_poly.type
_entity_poly.pdbx_seq_one_letter_code
_entity_poly.pdbx_strand_id
1 'polypeptide(L)'
;MNTPVASETYAAQVRRLADLTARVAAQRAEANGWYAQQVVAADRAVAEAAEQVRRAEAEVAEAQRMVERVDAEAAHLWGQLRARIGTGGRRLGDPPGPARDATGDPVPLLRGVRELLDRTRQPGELPGSANPLLVGCGIGGALVAYALGAGARALGAGSGGDLAVGMPVLALVVTLLGPLVGLAPARLLADRRHAVLTPRPILLVAATGLATTALLLTLTATR
;
A
#
# COMPACT_ATOMS: atom_id res chain seq x y z
N MET A 1 83.89 73.54 -12.53
CA MET A 1 84.46 72.35 -11.87
C MET A 1 83.59 71.16 -12.25
N ASN A 2 83.95 70.46 -13.33
CA ASN A 2 83.31 69.21 -13.75
C ASN A 2 84.27 68.08 -13.37
N THR A 3 83.92 67.31 -12.36
CA THR A 3 84.61 66.06 -12.03
C THR A 3 84.33 65.04 -13.15
N PRO A 4 85.35 64.42 -13.75
CA PRO A 4 85.11 63.35 -14.71
C PRO A 4 84.59 62.15 -13.94
N VAL A 5 83.34 61.77 -14.18
CA VAL A 5 82.79 60.49 -13.74
C VAL A 5 83.65 59.42 -14.42
N ALA A 6 84.47 58.71 -13.64
CA ALA A 6 85.26 57.59 -14.14
C ALA A 6 84.29 56.55 -14.70
N SER A 7 84.12 56.55 -16.02
CA SER A 7 83.32 55.58 -16.74
C SER A 7 83.87 54.19 -16.43
N GLU A 8 83.08 53.38 -15.71
CA GLU A 8 83.35 51.95 -15.51
C GLU A 8 83.83 51.35 -16.84
N THR A 9 84.91 50.57 -16.80
CA THR A 9 85.45 49.92 -17.99
C THR A 9 84.38 48.98 -18.56
N TYR A 10 84.23 48.93 -19.89
CA TYR A 10 83.27 48.08 -20.60
C TYR A 10 83.19 46.64 -20.05
N ALA A 11 84.33 46.05 -19.67
CA ALA A 11 84.39 44.72 -19.06
C ALA A 11 83.64 44.61 -17.71
N ALA A 12 83.63 45.67 -16.89
CA ALA A 12 82.87 45.72 -15.64
C ALA A 12 81.36 45.78 -15.88
N GLN A 13 80.92 46.52 -16.90
CA GLN A 13 79.51 46.57 -17.32
C GLN A 13 79.03 45.22 -17.86
N VAL A 14 79.85 44.53 -18.65
CA VAL A 14 79.54 43.17 -19.14
C VAL A 14 79.39 42.19 -17.97
N ARG A 15 80.29 42.24 -16.96
CA ARG A 15 80.15 41.38 -15.76
C ARG A 15 78.90 41.72 -14.96
N ARG A 16 78.57 43.00 -14.79
CA ARG A 16 77.36 43.43 -14.07
C ARG A 16 76.09 42.98 -14.80
N LEU A 17 76.06 43.06 -16.13
CA LEU A 17 74.97 42.55 -16.95
C LEU A 17 74.84 41.01 -16.82
N ALA A 18 75.96 40.29 -16.83
CA ALA A 18 75.98 38.85 -16.61
C ALA A 18 75.46 38.46 -15.21
N ASP A 19 75.84 39.18 -14.16
CA ASP A 19 75.35 38.93 -12.80
C ASP A 19 73.85 39.24 -12.67
N LEU A 20 73.37 40.34 -13.26
CA LEU A 20 71.95 40.69 -13.29
C LEU A 20 71.12 39.66 -14.06
N THR A 21 71.60 39.21 -15.21
CA THR A 21 70.90 38.18 -16.00
C THR A 21 70.86 36.83 -15.28
N ALA A 22 71.95 36.45 -14.58
CA ALA A 22 71.96 35.26 -13.73
C ALA A 22 70.94 35.36 -12.57
N ARG A 23 70.85 36.51 -11.90
CA ARG A 23 69.87 36.75 -10.82
C ARG A 23 68.43 36.71 -11.34
N VAL A 24 68.15 37.33 -12.49
CA VAL A 24 66.81 37.29 -13.11
C VAL A 24 66.45 35.86 -13.52
N ALA A 25 67.39 35.08 -14.05
CA ALA A 25 67.16 33.68 -14.38
C ALA A 25 66.84 32.85 -13.13
N ALA A 26 67.56 33.06 -12.02
CA ALA A 26 67.29 32.40 -10.75
C ALA A 26 65.91 32.77 -10.18
N GLN A 27 65.53 34.05 -10.18
CA GLN A 27 64.21 34.50 -9.72
C GLN A 27 63.07 33.92 -10.58
N ARG A 28 63.26 33.80 -11.89
CA ARG A 28 62.28 33.15 -12.78
C ARG A 28 62.15 31.66 -12.49
N ALA A 29 63.27 30.97 -12.24
CA ALA A 29 63.25 29.56 -11.89
C ALA A 29 62.52 29.33 -10.55
N GLU A 30 62.75 30.18 -9.56
CA GLU A 30 62.06 30.14 -8.27
C GLU A 30 60.55 30.40 -8.42
N ALA A 31 60.16 31.45 -9.16
CA ALA A 31 58.75 31.75 -9.41
C ALA A 31 58.04 30.61 -10.14
N ASN A 32 58.67 30.01 -11.15
CA ASN A 32 58.13 28.86 -11.87
C ASN A 32 58.01 27.63 -10.96
N GLY A 33 59.02 27.38 -10.10
CA GLY A 33 58.98 26.29 -9.13
C GLY A 33 57.86 26.45 -8.11
N TRP A 34 57.69 27.68 -7.58
CA TRP A 34 56.60 28.00 -6.66
C TRP A 34 55.23 27.85 -7.33
N TYR A 35 55.05 28.38 -8.54
CA TYR A 35 53.80 28.26 -9.28
C TYR A 35 53.45 26.80 -9.56
N ALA A 36 54.42 25.98 -10.00
CA ALA A 36 54.20 24.56 -10.23
C ALA A 36 53.77 23.82 -8.95
N GLN A 37 54.37 24.16 -7.79
CA GLN A 37 53.96 23.60 -6.51
C GLN A 37 52.53 24.00 -6.13
N GLN A 38 52.14 25.25 -6.38
CA GLN A 38 50.78 25.73 -6.10
C GLN A 38 49.73 25.06 -6.98
N VAL A 39 50.03 24.87 -8.28
CA VAL A 39 49.14 24.13 -9.18
C VAL A 39 48.95 22.69 -8.68
N VAL A 40 50.03 21.99 -8.33
CA VAL A 40 49.95 20.63 -7.79
C VAL A 40 49.15 20.58 -6.48
N ALA A 41 49.32 21.56 -5.60
CA ALA A 41 48.56 21.64 -4.34
C ALA A 41 47.06 21.89 -4.59
N ALA A 42 46.74 22.80 -5.51
CA ALA A 42 45.37 23.10 -5.92
C ALA A 42 44.69 21.88 -6.57
N ASP A 43 45.38 21.20 -7.48
CA ASP A 43 44.86 19.99 -8.14
C ASP A 43 44.54 18.88 -7.12
N ARG A 44 45.41 18.69 -6.13
CA ARG A 44 45.15 17.74 -5.03
C ARG A 44 43.93 18.14 -4.21
N ALA A 45 43.82 19.40 -3.82
CA ALA A 45 42.68 19.89 -3.05
C ALA A 45 41.36 19.72 -3.82
N VAL A 46 41.36 19.99 -5.13
CA VAL A 46 40.19 19.78 -6.01
C VAL A 46 39.85 18.29 -6.12
N ALA A 47 40.84 17.42 -6.29
CA ALA A 47 40.63 15.98 -6.37
C ALA A 47 40.02 15.41 -5.08
N GLU A 48 40.51 15.85 -3.91
CA GLU A 48 39.99 15.47 -2.60
C GLU A 48 38.55 15.96 -2.40
N ALA A 49 38.26 17.22 -2.74
CA ALA A 49 36.91 17.76 -2.67
C ALA A 49 35.94 17.01 -3.60
N ALA A 50 36.36 16.70 -4.83
CA ALA A 50 35.56 15.92 -5.77
C ALA A 50 35.25 14.51 -5.24
N GLU A 51 36.18 13.87 -4.53
CA GLU A 51 35.95 12.58 -3.89
C GLU A 51 34.99 12.67 -2.69
N GLN A 52 35.04 13.76 -1.92
CA GLN A 52 34.06 14.00 -0.85
C GLN A 52 32.65 14.18 -1.41
N VAL A 53 32.50 14.95 -2.50
CA VAL A 53 31.21 15.14 -3.17
C VAL A 53 30.66 13.82 -3.69
N ARG A 54 31.48 13.01 -4.38
CA ARG A 54 31.06 11.68 -4.85
C ARG A 54 30.57 10.77 -3.73
N ARG A 55 31.25 10.78 -2.58
CA ARG A 55 30.83 10.00 -1.41
C ARG A 55 29.49 10.49 -0.84
N ALA A 56 29.34 11.80 -0.69
CA ALA A 56 28.08 12.40 -0.23
C ALA A 56 26.92 12.10 -1.20
N GLU A 57 27.15 12.19 -2.52
CA GLU A 57 26.16 11.81 -3.53
C GLU A 57 25.76 10.33 -3.42
N ALA A 58 26.71 9.43 -3.19
CA ALA A 58 26.44 8.02 -3.00
C ALA A 58 25.59 7.75 -1.74
N GLU A 59 25.91 8.42 -0.63
CA GLU A 59 25.15 8.34 0.62
C GLU A 59 23.71 8.87 0.45
N VAL A 60 23.54 10.00 -0.24
CA VAL A 60 22.21 10.55 -0.55
C VAL A 60 21.41 9.60 -1.44
N ALA A 61 22.03 9.02 -2.47
CA ALA A 61 21.36 8.05 -3.33
C ALA A 61 20.95 6.78 -2.57
N GLU A 62 21.77 6.32 -1.61
CA GLU A 62 21.40 5.20 -0.73
C GLU A 62 20.23 5.55 0.19
N ALA A 63 20.26 6.73 0.81
CA ALA A 63 19.18 7.21 1.66
C ALA A 63 17.86 7.34 0.88
N GLN A 64 17.90 7.88 -0.35
CA GLN A 64 16.73 7.98 -1.22
C GLN A 64 16.14 6.60 -1.55
N ARG A 65 16.98 5.62 -1.91
CA ARG A 65 16.54 4.24 -2.16
C ARG A 65 15.89 3.60 -0.93
N MET A 66 16.37 3.93 0.28
CA MET A 66 15.75 3.45 1.51
C MET A 66 14.35 4.06 1.70
N VAL A 67 14.21 5.38 1.50
CA VAL A 67 12.91 6.07 1.60
C VAL A 67 11.91 5.48 0.61
N GLU A 68 12.30 5.33 -0.67
CA GLU A 68 11.45 4.75 -1.70
C GLU A 68 10.98 3.33 -1.33
N ARG A 69 11.87 2.52 -0.76
CA ARG A 69 11.54 1.16 -0.31
C ARG A 69 10.53 1.18 0.84
N VAL A 70 10.75 2.04 1.83
CA VAL A 70 9.86 2.20 2.99
C VAL A 70 8.49 2.70 2.56
N ASP A 71 8.43 3.71 1.69
CA ASP A 71 7.18 4.26 1.17
C ASP A 71 6.40 3.22 0.36
N ALA A 72 7.08 2.46 -0.51
CA ALA A 72 6.47 1.38 -1.27
C ALA A 72 5.89 0.30 -0.35
N GLU A 73 6.64 -0.09 0.69
CA GLU A 73 6.20 -1.08 1.66
C GLU A 73 5.03 -0.57 2.52
N ALA A 74 5.09 0.68 2.99
CA ALA A 74 4.02 1.31 3.74
C ALA A 74 2.73 1.40 2.90
N ALA A 75 2.83 1.83 1.64
CA ALA A 75 1.72 1.85 0.71
C ALA A 75 1.13 0.45 0.48
N HIS A 76 1.99 -0.57 0.36
CA HIS A 76 1.56 -1.96 0.22
C HIS A 76 0.77 -2.43 1.46
N LEU A 77 1.31 -2.22 2.67
CA LEU A 77 0.66 -2.60 3.92
C LEU A 77 -0.66 -1.83 4.14
N TRP A 78 -0.71 -0.55 3.79
CA TRP A 78 -1.93 0.25 3.80
C TRP A 78 -2.98 -0.28 2.83
N GLY A 79 -2.56 -0.66 1.62
CA GLY A 79 -3.42 -1.32 0.64
C GLY A 79 -3.99 -2.64 1.17
N GLN A 80 -3.17 -3.46 1.83
CA GLN A 80 -3.62 -4.69 2.49
C GLN A 80 -4.64 -4.40 3.59
N LEU A 81 -4.40 -3.41 4.45
CA LEU A 81 -5.35 -2.99 5.47
C LEU A 81 -6.67 -2.53 4.86
N ARG A 82 -6.61 -1.70 3.81
CA ARG A 82 -7.80 -1.19 3.10
C ARG A 82 -8.62 -2.32 2.51
N ALA A 83 -7.96 -3.29 1.86
CA ALA A 83 -8.63 -4.47 1.31
C ALA A 83 -9.35 -5.29 2.39
N ARG A 84 -8.76 -5.38 3.59
CA ARG A 84 -9.34 -6.11 4.73
C ARG A 84 -10.51 -5.40 5.40
N ILE A 85 -10.59 -4.08 5.35
CA ILE A 85 -11.73 -3.31 5.89
C ILE A 85 -12.89 -3.26 4.86
N GLY A 86 -12.65 -3.67 3.61
CA GLY A 86 -13.67 -3.76 2.56
C GLY A 86 -14.28 -2.40 2.24
N THR A 87 -15.62 -2.30 2.25
CA THR A 87 -16.33 -1.06 1.90
C THR A 87 -16.03 0.10 2.84
N GLY A 88 -15.68 -0.18 4.10
CA GLY A 88 -15.23 0.85 5.05
C GLY A 88 -13.84 1.40 4.72
N GLY A 89 -13.01 0.61 4.02
CA GLY A 89 -11.64 0.99 3.66
C GLY A 89 -11.55 2.15 2.68
N ARG A 90 -12.60 2.39 1.86
CA ARG A 90 -12.62 3.55 0.95
C ARG A 90 -12.59 4.89 1.70
N ARG A 91 -13.07 4.94 2.94
CA ARG A 91 -13.01 6.14 3.79
C ARG A 91 -11.64 6.38 4.40
N LEU A 92 -10.75 5.38 4.39
CA LEU A 92 -9.43 5.48 4.99
C LEU A 92 -8.49 6.40 4.17
N GLY A 93 -8.80 6.67 2.91
CA GLY A 93 -8.00 7.54 2.06
C GLY A 93 -6.59 6.99 1.80
N ASP A 94 -5.74 7.84 1.22
CA ASP A 94 -4.35 7.51 0.91
C ASP A 94 -3.51 7.26 2.18
N PRO A 95 -2.41 6.47 2.07
CA PRO A 95 -1.56 6.19 3.21
C PRO A 95 -1.08 7.51 3.85
N PRO A 96 -1.00 7.58 5.19
CA PRO A 96 -0.46 8.75 5.86
C PRO A 96 0.97 8.98 5.41
N GLY A 97 1.30 10.24 5.08
CA GLY A 97 2.65 10.64 4.70
C GLY A 97 3.63 10.57 5.87
N PRO A 98 4.93 10.70 5.59
CA PRO A 98 5.97 10.66 6.62
C PRO A 98 5.75 11.75 7.67
N ALA A 99 5.78 11.36 8.94
CA ALA A 99 5.67 12.31 10.05
C ALA A 99 6.97 13.12 10.17
N ARG A 100 6.83 14.45 10.34
CA ARG A 100 7.98 15.38 10.38
C ARG A 100 8.97 15.12 11.51
N ASP A 101 8.49 14.55 12.62
CA ASP A 101 9.28 14.29 13.83
C ASP A 101 9.58 12.80 14.04
N ALA A 102 9.33 11.95 13.03
CA ALA A 102 9.65 10.54 13.11
C ALA A 102 11.16 10.36 13.17
N THR A 103 11.64 9.81 14.28
CA THR A 103 13.06 9.51 14.51
C THR A 103 13.24 8.02 14.75
N GLY A 104 14.28 7.42 14.17
CA GLY A 104 14.62 6.00 14.31
C GLY A 104 14.53 5.19 13.02
N ASP A 105 14.89 3.92 13.12
CA ASP A 105 14.85 2.97 12.01
C ASP A 105 13.39 2.56 11.71
N PRO A 106 12.87 2.77 10.48
CA PRO A 106 11.51 2.39 10.12
C PRO A 106 11.33 0.87 9.93
N VAL A 107 12.39 0.11 9.70
CA VAL A 107 12.30 -1.31 9.33
C VAL A 107 11.63 -2.17 10.42
N PRO A 108 11.95 -2.03 11.73
CA PRO A 108 11.26 -2.76 12.79
C PRO A 108 9.77 -2.41 12.90
N LEU A 109 9.41 -1.14 12.65
CA LEU A 109 8.02 -0.69 12.69
C LEU A 109 7.20 -1.33 11.57
N LEU A 110 7.72 -1.33 10.34
CA LEU A 110 7.08 -2.01 9.21
C LEU A 110 6.94 -3.52 9.46
N ARG A 111 7.97 -4.15 10.03
CA ARG A 111 7.92 -5.57 10.41
C ARG A 111 6.83 -5.84 11.45
N GLY A 112 6.71 -5.01 12.48
CA GLY A 112 5.67 -5.12 13.50
C GLY A 112 4.26 -4.97 12.93
N VAL A 113 4.05 -4.01 12.02
CA VAL A 113 2.77 -3.84 11.32
C VAL A 113 2.46 -5.05 10.45
N ARG A 114 3.45 -5.58 9.73
CA ARG A 114 3.29 -6.79 8.92
C ARG A 114 2.89 -7.99 9.78
N GLU A 115 3.56 -8.19 10.91
CA GLU A 115 3.22 -9.28 11.83
C GLU A 115 1.81 -9.13 12.41
N LEU A 116 1.40 -7.89 12.75
CA LEU A 116 0.05 -7.61 13.23
C LEU A 116 -1.01 -7.89 12.15
N LEU A 117 -0.70 -7.52 10.91
CA LEU A 117 -1.51 -7.89 9.75
C LEU A 117 -1.51 -9.41 9.53
N ASP A 118 -0.39 -10.10 9.67
CA ASP A 118 -0.38 -11.56 9.49
C ASP A 118 -1.12 -12.29 10.62
N ARG A 119 -1.08 -11.77 11.85
CA ARG A 119 -1.87 -12.31 12.97
C ARG A 119 -3.37 -12.17 12.76
N THR A 120 -3.81 -11.06 12.16
CA THR A 120 -5.20 -10.83 11.79
C THR A 120 -5.63 -11.58 10.52
N ARG A 121 -4.71 -12.30 9.86
CA ARG A 121 -4.96 -13.13 8.68
C ARG A 121 -5.58 -14.49 9.02
N GLN A 122 -5.78 -14.86 10.29
CA GLN A 122 -6.55 -16.06 10.60
C GLN A 122 -8.03 -15.76 10.37
N PRO A 123 -8.68 -16.21 9.28
CA PRO A 123 -10.12 -16.15 9.17
C PRO A 123 -10.68 -17.02 10.30
N GLY A 124 -11.08 -16.40 11.39
CA GLY A 124 -11.76 -17.11 12.47
C GLY A 124 -13.01 -17.77 11.89
N GLU A 125 -13.25 -19.03 12.26
CA GLU A 125 -14.54 -19.65 12.04
C GLU A 125 -15.64 -18.74 12.60
N LEU A 126 -16.78 -18.65 11.91
CA LEU A 126 -17.93 -17.87 12.38
C LEU A 126 -18.21 -18.23 13.85
N PRO A 127 -18.10 -17.28 14.80
CA PRO A 127 -18.34 -17.59 16.20
C PRO A 127 -19.77 -18.09 16.37
N GLY A 128 -19.99 -19.07 17.25
CA GLY A 128 -21.33 -19.68 17.45
C GLY A 128 -22.44 -18.68 17.81
N SER A 129 -22.09 -17.47 18.24
CA SER A 129 -23.02 -16.34 18.45
C SER A 129 -23.63 -15.79 17.16
N ALA A 130 -23.10 -16.12 15.98
CA ALA A 130 -23.70 -15.77 14.69
C ALA A 130 -24.80 -16.76 14.24
N ASN A 131 -24.91 -17.94 14.89
CA ASN A 131 -25.95 -18.93 14.61
C ASN A 131 -27.38 -18.37 14.69
N PRO A 132 -27.81 -17.59 15.71
CA PRO A 132 -29.17 -17.06 15.77
C PRO A 132 -29.49 -16.09 14.61
N LEU A 133 -28.51 -15.33 14.12
CA LEU A 133 -28.67 -14.45 12.96
C LEU A 133 -28.82 -15.23 11.65
N LEU A 134 -28.08 -16.33 11.52
CA LEU A 134 -28.21 -17.26 10.38
C LEU A 134 -29.57 -17.97 10.39
N VAL A 135 -30.04 -18.40 11.57
CA VAL A 135 -31.40 -18.93 11.77
C VAL A 135 -32.44 -17.89 11.36
N GLY A 136 -32.27 -16.63 11.77
CA GLY A 136 -33.16 -15.52 11.39
C GLY A 136 -33.19 -15.27 9.88
N CYS A 137 -32.05 -15.37 9.19
CA CYS A 137 -32.01 -15.27 7.73
C CYS A 137 -32.74 -16.43 7.04
N GLY A 138 -32.57 -17.67 7.52
CA GLY A 138 -33.29 -18.83 7.00
C GLY A 138 -34.80 -18.72 7.18
N ILE A 139 -35.24 -18.31 8.37
CA ILE A 139 -36.66 -18.06 8.68
C ILE A 139 -37.22 -16.92 7.82
N GLY A 140 -36.49 -15.80 7.72
CA GLY A 140 -36.90 -14.65 6.92
C GLY A 140 -37.04 -14.98 5.43
N GLY A 141 -36.09 -15.72 4.86
CA GLY A 141 -36.17 -16.19 3.47
C GLY A 141 -37.37 -17.10 3.22
N ALA A 142 -37.65 -18.03 4.13
CA ALA A 142 -38.82 -18.91 4.06
C ALA A 142 -40.14 -18.14 4.16
N LEU A 143 -40.25 -17.16 5.07
CA LEU A 143 -41.45 -16.34 5.24
C LEU A 143 -41.74 -15.48 4.01
N VAL A 144 -40.72 -14.84 3.43
CA VAL A 144 -40.87 -14.02 2.21
C VAL A 144 -41.31 -14.90 1.03
N ALA A 145 -40.67 -16.05 0.84
CA ALA A 145 -41.04 -16.99 -0.22
C ALA A 145 -42.48 -17.54 -0.04
N TYR A 146 -42.86 -17.85 1.20
CA TYR A 146 -44.21 -18.29 1.52
C TYR A 146 -45.26 -17.19 1.26
N ALA A 147 -44.98 -15.94 1.65
CA ALA A 147 -45.87 -14.80 1.39
C ALA A 147 -46.03 -14.53 -0.12
N LEU A 148 -44.94 -14.61 -0.89
CA LEU A 148 -44.97 -14.51 -2.35
C LEU A 148 -45.77 -15.66 -2.99
N GLY A 149 -45.58 -16.89 -2.51
CA GLY A 149 -46.35 -18.06 -2.96
C GLY A 149 -47.84 -17.97 -2.61
N ALA A 150 -48.19 -17.46 -1.43
CA ALA A 150 -49.57 -17.22 -1.02
C ALA A 150 -50.24 -16.11 -1.85
N GLY A 151 -49.52 -15.01 -2.12
CA GLY A 151 -49.97 -13.94 -3.00
C GLY A 151 -50.20 -14.41 -4.44
N ALA A 152 -49.30 -15.24 -4.97
CA ALA A 152 -49.46 -15.86 -6.29
C ALA A 152 -50.69 -16.76 -6.36
N ARG A 153 -50.97 -17.56 -5.32
CA ARG A 153 -52.18 -18.40 -5.24
C ARG A 153 -53.47 -17.57 -5.13
N ALA A 154 -53.45 -16.47 -4.38
CA ALA A 154 -54.60 -15.57 -4.25
C ALA A 154 -54.93 -14.86 -5.57
N LEU A 155 -53.91 -14.43 -6.32
CA LEU A 155 -54.07 -13.83 -7.66
C LEU A 155 -54.49 -14.85 -8.71
N GLY A 156 -54.01 -16.09 -8.62
CA GLY A 156 -54.41 -17.21 -9.49
C GLY A 156 -55.88 -17.62 -9.28
N ALA A 157 -56.39 -17.59 -8.05
CA ALA A 157 -57.78 -17.91 -7.76
C ALA A 157 -58.78 -16.88 -8.32
N GLY A 158 -58.34 -15.63 -8.52
CA GLY A 158 -59.14 -14.56 -9.12
C GLY A 158 -59.06 -14.44 -10.64
N SER A 159 -58.17 -15.20 -11.29
CA SER A 159 -57.95 -15.16 -12.74
C SER A 159 -58.35 -16.48 -13.38
N GLY A 160 -59.52 -16.53 -14.03
CA GLY A 160 -59.97 -17.72 -14.76
C GLY A 160 -59.08 -18.04 -15.97
N GLY A 161 -58.87 -19.32 -16.27
CA GLY A 161 -58.12 -19.83 -17.45
C GLY A 161 -56.90 -20.69 -17.10
N ASP A 162 -56.00 -20.92 -18.08
CA ASP A 162 -54.75 -21.71 -17.92
C ASP A 162 -53.82 -21.21 -16.81
N LEU A 163 -53.96 -19.93 -16.43
CA LEU A 163 -53.26 -19.33 -15.28
C LEU A 163 -53.69 -19.95 -13.94
N ALA A 164 -54.95 -20.37 -13.79
CA ALA A 164 -55.41 -21.04 -12.58
C ALA A 164 -54.75 -22.43 -12.38
N VAL A 165 -54.30 -23.07 -13.48
CA VAL A 165 -53.64 -24.38 -13.46
C VAL A 165 -52.11 -24.23 -13.29
N GLY A 166 -51.50 -23.20 -13.89
CA GLY A 166 -50.05 -22.97 -13.83
C GLY A 166 -49.54 -22.25 -12.58
N MET A 167 -50.34 -21.34 -12.01
CA MET A 167 -49.94 -20.53 -10.83
C MET A 167 -49.69 -21.35 -9.55
N PRO A 168 -50.45 -22.43 -9.25
CA PRO A 168 -50.15 -23.29 -8.10
C PRO A 168 -48.78 -23.97 -8.20
N VAL A 169 -48.38 -24.39 -9.40
CA VAL A 169 -47.08 -25.03 -9.65
C VAL A 169 -45.94 -24.03 -9.50
N LEU A 170 -46.09 -22.83 -10.07
CA LEU A 170 -45.12 -21.74 -9.88
C LEU A 170 -45.00 -21.34 -8.41
N ALA A 171 -46.12 -21.26 -7.68
CA ALA A 171 -46.11 -21.00 -6.25
C ALA A 171 -45.36 -22.10 -5.49
N LEU A 172 -45.50 -23.37 -5.90
CA LEU A 172 -44.77 -24.50 -5.29
C LEU A 172 -43.27 -24.41 -5.55
N VAL A 173 -42.86 -24.09 -6.77
CA VAL A 173 -41.45 -23.88 -7.16
C VAL A 173 -40.82 -22.71 -6.40
N VAL A 174 -41.53 -21.58 -6.29
CA VAL A 174 -41.08 -20.40 -5.52
C VAL A 174 -40.97 -20.72 -4.03
N THR A 175 -41.92 -21.47 -3.48
CA THR A 175 -41.89 -21.89 -2.06
C THR A 175 -40.72 -22.85 -1.81
N LEU A 176 -40.40 -23.74 -2.75
CA LEU A 176 -39.31 -24.71 -2.64
C LEU A 176 -37.92 -24.05 -2.81
N LEU A 177 -37.82 -22.98 -3.60
CA LEU A 177 -36.60 -22.19 -3.77
C LEU A 177 -36.36 -21.17 -2.63
N GLY A 178 -37.38 -20.87 -1.82
CA GLY A 178 -37.30 -19.91 -0.72
C GLY A 178 -36.14 -20.08 0.26
N PRO A 179 -35.82 -21.31 0.71
CA PRO A 179 -34.66 -21.57 1.57
C PRO A 179 -33.32 -21.18 0.94
N LEU A 180 -33.22 -21.26 -0.40
CA LEU A 180 -32.01 -20.85 -1.13
C LEU A 180 -31.90 -19.33 -1.27
N VAL A 181 -33.02 -18.60 -1.29
CA VAL A 181 -33.03 -17.14 -1.28
C VAL A 181 -32.41 -16.59 0.02
N GLY A 182 -32.59 -17.29 1.14
CA GLY A 182 -31.96 -16.97 2.43
C GLY A 182 -30.43 -17.10 2.45
N LEU A 183 -29.82 -17.79 1.48
CA LEU A 183 -28.36 -17.89 1.35
C LEU A 183 -27.73 -16.58 0.85
N ALA A 184 -28.43 -15.78 0.06
CA ALA A 184 -27.92 -14.50 -0.43
C ALA A 184 -27.62 -13.49 0.72
N PRO A 185 -28.54 -13.23 1.68
CA PRO A 185 -28.23 -12.38 2.83
C PRO A 185 -27.23 -13.03 3.79
N ALA A 186 -27.24 -14.36 3.94
CA ALA A 186 -26.23 -15.08 4.74
C ALA A 186 -24.82 -14.92 4.14
N ARG A 187 -24.70 -14.97 2.82
CA ARG A 187 -23.46 -14.71 2.08
C ARG A 187 -23.02 -13.25 2.19
N LEU A 188 -23.97 -12.31 2.10
CA LEU A 188 -23.69 -10.89 2.31
C LEU A 188 -23.17 -10.62 3.74
N LEU A 189 -23.71 -11.31 4.75
CA LEU A 189 -23.24 -11.22 6.14
C LEU A 189 -21.85 -11.84 6.33
N ALA A 190 -21.59 -12.99 5.70
CA ALA A 190 -20.29 -13.67 5.74
C ALA A 190 -19.20 -12.83 5.03
N ASP A 191 -19.52 -12.27 3.86
CA ASP A 191 -18.63 -11.38 3.11
C ASP A 191 -18.34 -10.08 3.89
N ARG A 192 -19.34 -9.53 4.59
CA ARG A 192 -19.15 -8.36 5.48
C ARG A 192 -18.33 -8.65 6.73
N ARG A 193 -18.26 -9.91 7.16
CA ARG A 193 -17.47 -10.33 8.33
C ARG A 193 -16.16 -11.03 7.95
N HIS A 194 -15.80 -11.05 6.67
CA HIS A 194 -14.57 -11.66 6.16
C HIS A 194 -14.38 -13.12 6.62
N ALA A 195 -15.48 -13.84 6.81
CA ALA A 195 -15.47 -15.24 7.25
C ALA A 195 -15.84 -16.15 6.07
N VAL A 196 -15.09 -17.24 5.90
CA VAL A 196 -15.42 -18.25 4.90
C VAL A 196 -16.68 -18.99 5.35
N LEU A 197 -17.69 -19.06 4.48
CA LEU A 197 -18.87 -19.91 4.69
C LEU A 197 -18.41 -21.38 4.68
N THR A 198 -18.10 -21.90 5.85
CA THR A 198 -17.84 -23.31 6.05
C THR A 198 -19.11 -24.13 5.74
N PRO A 199 -19.00 -25.43 5.40
CA PRO A 199 -20.16 -26.25 5.03
C PRO A 199 -21.26 -26.29 6.10
N ARG A 200 -20.89 -26.10 7.37
CA ARG A 200 -21.75 -26.21 8.54
C ARG A 200 -22.80 -25.08 8.65
N PRO A 201 -22.46 -23.77 8.55
CA PRO A 201 -23.45 -22.69 8.50
C PRO A 201 -24.34 -22.73 7.25
N ILE A 202 -23.84 -23.22 6.11
CA ILE A 202 -24.68 -23.45 4.91
C ILE A 202 -25.78 -24.46 5.21
N LEU A 203 -25.42 -25.60 5.82
CA LEU A 203 -26.38 -26.63 6.24
C LEU A 203 -27.40 -26.09 7.24
N LEU A 204 -26.98 -25.22 8.17
CA LEU A 204 -27.85 -24.66 9.19
C LEU A 204 -28.93 -23.74 8.61
N VAL A 205 -28.55 -22.84 7.68
CA VAL A 205 -29.50 -21.96 6.99
C VAL A 205 -30.44 -22.79 6.10
N ALA A 206 -29.92 -23.78 5.37
CA ALA A 206 -30.73 -24.64 4.53
C ALA A 206 -31.73 -25.49 5.36
N ALA A 207 -31.26 -26.11 6.45
CA ALA A 207 -32.11 -26.92 7.31
C ALA A 207 -33.20 -26.11 8.01
N THR A 208 -32.89 -24.90 8.49
CA THR A 208 -33.89 -24.02 9.12
C THR A 208 -34.90 -23.49 8.11
N GLY A 209 -34.46 -23.03 6.93
CA GLY A 209 -35.36 -22.61 5.86
C GLY A 209 -36.30 -23.73 5.40
N LEU A 210 -35.78 -24.96 5.25
CA LEU A 210 -36.59 -26.14 4.90
C LEU A 210 -37.58 -26.50 6.01
N ALA A 211 -37.15 -26.52 7.28
CA ALA A 211 -38.01 -26.83 8.42
C ALA A 211 -39.15 -25.81 8.57
N THR A 212 -38.87 -24.51 8.42
CA THR A 212 -39.89 -23.45 8.46
C THR A 212 -40.88 -23.59 7.29
N THR A 213 -40.39 -23.91 6.09
CA THR A 213 -41.24 -24.11 4.92
C THR A 213 -42.15 -25.34 5.09
N ALA A 214 -41.61 -26.46 5.58
CA ALA A 214 -42.38 -27.66 5.88
C ALA A 214 -43.45 -27.38 6.95
N LEU A 215 -43.10 -26.65 8.01
CA LEU A 215 -44.04 -26.26 9.06
C LEU A 215 -45.21 -25.42 8.51
N LEU A 216 -44.91 -24.38 7.71
CA LEU A 216 -45.93 -23.53 7.10
C LEU A 216 -46.84 -24.32 6.17
N LEU A 217 -46.30 -25.25 5.38
CA LEU A 217 -47.09 -26.13 4.52
C LEU A 217 -47.98 -27.09 5.34
N THR A 218 -47.46 -27.71 6.41
CA THR A 218 -48.27 -28.60 7.26
C THR A 218 -49.40 -27.86 7.97
N LEU A 219 -49.15 -26.66 8.51
CA LEU A 219 -50.16 -25.84 9.19
C LEU A 219 -51.25 -25.32 8.26
N THR A 220 -50.94 -25.19 6.97
CA THR A 220 -51.91 -24.72 5.97
C THR A 220 -52.60 -25.84 5.22
N ALA A 221 -52.00 -27.03 5.13
CA ALA A 221 -52.65 -28.23 4.62
C ALA A 221 -53.63 -28.88 5.63
N THR A 222 -53.55 -28.52 6.92
CA THR A 222 -54.43 -29.00 7.99
C THR A 222 -55.59 -28.04 8.33
N ARG A 223 -55.73 -26.94 7.58
CA ARG A 223 -56.90 -26.04 7.59
C ARG A 223 -57.73 -26.24 6.33
#